data_AF-A0A1G5FLD7-F1
#
_entry.id   AF-A0A1G5FLD7-F1
#
_cell.length_a   1.000
_cell.length_b   1.000
_cell.length_c   1.000
_cell.angle_alpha   90.00
_cell.angle_beta   90.00
_cell.angle_gamma   90.00
#
_symmetry.space_group_name_H-M   'P 1'
#
loop_
_entity.id
_entity.type
_entity.pdbx_description
1 polymer ?
#
loop_
_entity_poly.entity_id
_entity_poly.type
_entity_poly.pdbx_seq_one_letter_code
_entity_poly.pdbx_strand_id
1 'polypeptide(L)'
;MKKFTKLFILIGFTIILVSCGGIYPRERPLPQEGLALEEAIVDEGIRSKTGVDIANGKFYFTGMTDTGFNYYMINSSTMEKTIIFEGLENYDWFTPLMEEEALYVDYDGALYILSNGEGKQMEENITGTRRPNVVVSPDRKAVLYTKDSSMGHQLYLYDLNENNAILIKEALLEDEFLNFLRATHWSNHGDYFILNNEEIYDRNGSFIAQIEALSLKWSPNDEWIAYIASSPESEKTSIIIGDRETFIGTDFCLFSLVDYSETVIYSREEGLINPIDAIQWNESSSRVAIAVGTIKMIEDYYEGMDYKEVLTYDIASDERNIIEKMPYNYYEFIFDDYLYVYNLGKREALVIMNVISREKIEFDAPLLLNSKDMFIITNGNLAYLINNNQLMEFTRDGEYNPLFTFPWPAEEVHYDSDEKQFIIINTDNNIYWLK
;
A
#
# COMPACT_ATOMS: atom_id res chain seq x y z
N MET A 1 23.28 20.57 -64.03
CA MET A 1 22.52 20.79 -62.78
C MET A 1 21.59 19.63 -62.40
N LYS A 2 20.68 19.15 -63.26
CA LYS A 2 19.71 18.07 -62.91
C LYS A 2 20.30 16.72 -62.46
N LYS A 3 21.57 16.40 -62.79
CA LYS A 3 22.25 15.18 -62.32
C LYS A 3 22.84 15.31 -60.91
N PHE A 4 23.23 16.52 -60.51
CA PHE A 4 23.77 16.78 -59.16
C PHE A 4 22.65 16.80 -58.10
N THR A 5 21.46 17.28 -58.46
CA THR A 5 20.29 17.27 -57.56
C THR A 5 19.79 15.86 -57.26
N LYS A 6 19.89 14.94 -58.23
CA LYS A 6 19.51 13.52 -58.03
C LYS A 6 20.50 12.77 -57.12
N LEU A 7 21.78 13.12 -57.15
CA LEU A 7 22.80 12.52 -56.30
C LEU A 7 22.65 12.97 -54.83
N PHE A 8 22.35 14.25 -54.60
CA PHE A 8 22.08 14.76 -53.25
C PHE A 8 20.80 14.20 -52.62
N ILE A 9 19.76 13.96 -53.42
CA ILE A 9 18.53 13.32 -52.94
C ILE A 9 18.77 11.84 -52.61
N LEU A 10 19.59 11.14 -53.39
CA LEU A 10 19.92 9.73 -53.14
C LEU A 10 20.78 9.57 -51.87
N ILE A 11 21.77 10.45 -51.66
CA ILE A 11 22.62 10.47 -50.46
C ILE A 11 21.80 10.88 -49.22
N GLY A 12 20.89 11.85 -49.34
CA GLY A 12 19.97 12.21 -48.27
C GLY A 12 19.05 11.05 -47.85
N PHE A 13 18.55 10.26 -48.81
CA PHE A 13 17.76 9.05 -48.53
C PHE A 13 18.58 7.93 -47.87
N THR A 14 19.87 7.79 -48.22
CA THR A 14 20.73 6.79 -47.58
C THR A 14 21.09 7.17 -46.15
N ILE A 15 21.26 8.46 -45.85
CA ILE A 15 21.54 8.94 -44.48
C ILE A 15 20.30 8.80 -43.58
N ILE A 16 19.08 9.03 -44.10
CA ILE A 16 17.83 8.80 -43.35
C ILE A 16 17.59 7.30 -43.10
N LEU A 17 17.96 6.42 -44.03
CA LEU A 17 17.85 4.97 -43.84
C LEU A 17 18.91 4.40 -42.88
N VAL A 18 20.07 5.04 -42.76
CA VAL A 18 21.12 4.64 -41.80
C VAL A 18 20.91 5.29 -40.42
N SER A 19 20.21 6.42 -40.32
CA SER A 19 19.84 7.03 -39.02
C SER A 19 18.58 6.44 -38.36
N CYS A 20 17.96 5.43 -38.97
CA CYS A 20 16.98 4.55 -38.30
C CYS A 20 17.63 3.27 -37.72
N GLY A 21 18.97 3.23 -37.62
CA GLY A 21 19.73 2.11 -37.05
C GLY A 21 20.03 2.20 -35.55
N GLY A 22 19.31 3.04 -34.80
CA GLY A 22 19.48 3.21 -33.35
C GLY A 22 18.41 2.53 -32.49
N ILE A 23 17.49 1.78 -33.08
CA ILE A 23 16.61 0.89 -32.33
C ILE A 23 17.39 -0.41 -32.19
N TYR A 24 18.09 -0.58 -31.06
CA TYR A 24 18.50 -1.91 -30.63
C TYR A 24 17.30 -2.84 -30.84
N PRO A 25 17.42 -3.91 -31.64
CA PRO A 25 16.40 -4.93 -31.60
C PRO A 25 16.45 -5.43 -30.17
N ARG A 26 15.46 -5.04 -29.35
CA ARG A 26 15.14 -5.78 -28.14
C ARG A 26 14.85 -7.19 -28.67
N GLU A 27 15.83 -8.06 -28.54
CA GLU A 27 15.61 -9.49 -28.64
C GLU A 27 14.41 -9.73 -27.75
N ARG A 28 13.27 -10.10 -28.34
CA ARG A 28 12.18 -10.67 -27.53
C ARG A 28 12.83 -11.90 -26.91
N PRO A 29 13.07 -11.94 -25.58
CA PRO A 29 13.58 -13.16 -25.01
C PRO A 29 12.56 -14.24 -25.34
N LEU A 30 13.06 -15.35 -25.86
CA LEU A 30 12.25 -16.53 -26.11
C LEU A 30 11.55 -16.90 -24.78
N PRO A 31 10.28 -17.31 -24.80
CA PRO A 31 9.63 -17.81 -23.60
C PRO A 31 10.54 -18.88 -22.98
N GLN A 32 10.92 -18.71 -21.71
CA GLN A 32 11.70 -19.72 -21.01
C GLN A 32 10.88 -21.01 -20.99
N GLU A 33 11.51 -22.14 -21.35
CA GLU A 33 10.88 -23.45 -21.30
C GLU A 33 10.40 -23.71 -19.86
N GLY A 34 9.08 -23.84 -19.65
CA GLY A 34 8.52 -24.24 -18.36
C GLY A 34 7.39 -23.37 -17.82
N LEU A 35 7.23 -22.12 -18.28
CA LEU A 35 6.15 -21.24 -17.83
C LEU A 35 4.96 -21.25 -18.79
N ALA A 36 3.75 -21.38 -18.25
CA ALA A 36 2.51 -21.39 -19.03
C ALA A 36 1.51 -20.35 -18.53
N LEU A 37 0.87 -19.64 -19.47
CA LEU A 37 -0.28 -18.78 -19.18
C LEU A 37 -1.57 -19.58 -19.37
N GLU A 38 -2.38 -19.66 -18.32
CA GLU A 38 -3.71 -20.27 -18.32
C GLU A 38 -4.76 -19.21 -18.02
N GLU A 39 -5.76 -19.08 -18.91
CA GLU A 39 -6.86 -18.11 -18.74
C GLU A 39 -7.94 -18.67 -17.82
N ALA A 40 -8.45 -17.86 -16.91
CA ALA A 40 -9.59 -18.22 -16.07
C ALA A 40 -10.92 -18.11 -16.82
N ILE A 41 -11.86 -18.98 -16.45
CA ILE A 41 -13.21 -18.98 -16.99
C ILE A 41 -14.04 -17.97 -16.20
N VAL A 42 -14.14 -16.75 -16.72
CA VAL A 42 -14.91 -15.66 -16.13
C VAL A 42 -15.99 -15.20 -17.11
N ASP A 43 -17.22 -15.03 -16.62
CA ASP A 43 -18.34 -14.58 -17.48
C ASP A 43 -18.08 -13.20 -18.09
N GLU A 44 -18.49 -13.01 -19.35
CA GLU A 44 -18.35 -11.74 -20.08
C GLU A 44 -19.14 -10.56 -19.45
N GLY A 45 -20.01 -10.83 -18.47
CA GLY A 45 -20.88 -9.83 -17.83
C GLY A 45 -20.20 -8.95 -16.76
N ILE A 46 -18.95 -9.24 -16.37
CA ILE A 46 -18.22 -8.46 -15.36
C ILE A 46 -17.38 -7.37 -16.04
N ARG A 47 -17.81 -6.12 -15.90
CA ARG A 47 -17.28 -4.97 -16.64
C ARG A 47 -15.96 -4.42 -16.07
N SER A 48 -15.76 -4.53 -14.77
CA SER A 48 -14.53 -4.10 -14.08
C SER A 48 -14.16 -5.16 -13.05
N LYS A 49 -12.89 -5.53 -12.98
CA LYS A 49 -12.36 -6.51 -12.03
C LYS A 49 -11.22 -5.85 -11.28
N THR A 50 -11.24 -5.94 -9.94
CA THR A 50 -10.16 -5.40 -9.11
C THR A 50 -9.77 -6.45 -8.08
N GLY A 51 -8.50 -6.88 -8.11
CA GLY A 51 -7.98 -7.84 -7.15
C GLY A 51 -8.08 -7.30 -5.72
N VAL A 52 -8.43 -8.20 -4.79
CA VAL A 52 -8.56 -7.88 -3.37
C VAL A 52 -7.54 -8.64 -2.54
N ASP A 53 -7.41 -9.95 -2.77
CA ASP A 53 -6.59 -10.84 -1.96
C ASP A 53 -6.18 -12.12 -2.71
N ILE A 54 -5.15 -12.82 -2.21
CA ILE A 54 -4.65 -14.08 -2.75
C ILE A 54 -4.32 -15.00 -1.59
N ALA A 55 -4.79 -16.24 -1.62
CA ALA A 55 -4.40 -17.24 -0.62
C ALA A 55 -4.54 -18.66 -1.16
N ASN A 56 -3.51 -19.50 -1.00
CA ASN A 56 -3.55 -20.94 -1.27
C ASN A 56 -4.21 -21.30 -2.63
N GLY A 57 -3.73 -20.71 -3.72
CA GLY A 57 -4.27 -20.97 -5.05
C GLY A 57 -5.58 -20.26 -5.37
N LYS A 58 -6.09 -19.40 -4.49
CA LYS A 58 -7.35 -18.67 -4.70
C LYS A 58 -7.07 -17.20 -4.90
N PHE A 59 -7.69 -16.63 -5.94
CA PHE A 59 -7.68 -15.20 -6.20
C PHE A 59 -9.05 -14.61 -5.90
N TYR A 60 -9.09 -13.63 -5.00
CA TYR A 60 -10.31 -12.91 -4.64
C TYR A 60 -10.33 -11.56 -5.30
N PHE A 61 -11.48 -11.18 -5.87
CA PHE A 61 -11.64 -9.91 -6.55
C PHE A 61 -13.06 -9.39 -6.42
N THR A 62 -13.20 -8.07 -6.54
CA THR A 62 -14.52 -7.45 -6.70
C THR A 62 -14.81 -7.21 -8.16
N GLY A 63 -16.09 -7.24 -8.52
CA GLY A 63 -16.49 -6.91 -9.88
C GLY A 63 -17.90 -6.36 -10.01
N MET A 64 -18.06 -5.43 -10.93
CA MET A 64 -19.33 -4.79 -11.23
C MET A 64 -20.00 -5.46 -12.43
N THR A 65 -21.26 -5.85 -12.25
CA THR A 65 -22.14 -6.38 -13.31
C THR A 65 -23.26 -5.38 -13.61
N ASP A 66 -24.14 -5.74 -14.54
CA ASP A 66 -25.36 -4.97 -14.82
C ASP A 66 -26.35 -4.95 -13.64
N THR A 67 -26.23 -5.91 -12.72
CA THR A 67 -27.21 -6.13 -11.64
C THR A 67 -26.66 -5.83 -10.25
N GLY A 68 -25.36 -5.56 -10.10
CA GLY A 68 -24.79 -5.20 -8.80
C GLY A 68 -23.26 -5.25 -8.72
N PHE A 69 -22.74 -5.00 -7.52
CA PHE A 69 -21.34 -5.07 -7.17
C PHE A 69 -21.11 -6.27 -6.25
N ASN A 70 -20.26 -7.21 -6.65
CA ASN A 70 -20.14 -8.51 -5.98
C ASN A 70 -18.69 -8.84 -5.62
N TYR A 71 -18.52 -9.77 -4.67
CA TYR A 71 -17.24 -10.38 -4.31
C TYR A 71 -17.13 -11.79 -4.90
N TYR A 72 -16.01 -12.07 -5.58
CA TYR A 72 -15.77 -13.30 -6.31
C TYR A 72 -14.47 -13.98 -5.88
N MET A 73 -14.38 -15.27 -6.18
CA MET A 73 -13.18 -16.08 -6.02
C MET A 73 -12.95 -16.93 -7.27
N ILE A 74 -11.70 -17.09 -7.69
CA ILE A 74 -11.28 -18.09 -8.70
C ILE A 74 -10.24 -19.00 -8.05
N ASN A 75 -10.41 -20.31 -8.22
CA ASN A 75 -9.48 -21.32 -7.73
C ASN A 75 -8.54 -21.79 -8.86
N SER A 76 -7.23 -21.78 -8.64
CA SER A 76 -6.18 -22.13 -9.62
C SER A 76 -6.28 -23.57 -10.14
N SER A 77 -6.95 -24.47 -9.40
CA SER A 77 -7.12 -25.88 -9.77
C SER A 77 -8.30 -26.12 -10.71
N THR A 78 -9.37 -25.33 -10.58
CA THR A 78 -10.57 -25.44 -11.44
C THR A 78 -10.60 -24.37 -12.52
N MET A 79 -9.93 -23.23 -12.29
CA MET A 79 -9.99 -22.01 -13.09
C MET A 79 -11.41 -21.43 -13.23
N GLU A 80 -12.33 -21.86 -12.36
CA GLU A 80 -13.74 -21.46 -12.36
C GLU A 80 -14.00 -20.36 -11.32
N LYS A 81 -14.77 -19.35 -11.75
CA LYS A 81 -15.25 -18.27 -10.89
C LYS A 81 -16.43 -18.72 -10.03
N THR A 82 -16.34 -18.46 -8.72
CA THR A 82 -17.42 -18.59 -7.75
C THR A 82 -17.84 -17.21 -7.25
N ILE A 83 -19.14 -16.99 -7.08
CA ILE A 83 -19.67 -15.79 -6.41
C ILE A 83 -19.71 -16.10 -4.92
N ILE A 84 -19.10 -15.24 -4.13
CA ILE A 84 -19.00 -15.41 -2.69
C ILE A 84 -20.03 -14.53 -1.97
N PHE A 85 -20.08 -13.26 -2.33
CA PHE A 85 -21.08 -12.31 -1.82
C PHE A 85 -21.69 -11.51 -2.95
N GLU A 86 -23.00 -11.33 -2.91
CA GLU A 86 -23.78 -10.58 -3.90
C GLU A 86 -24.30 -9.27 -3.32
N GLY A 87 -24.37 -8.23 -4.15
CA GLY A 87 -25.05 -6.97 -3.82
C GLY A 87 -24.38 -6.18 -2.70
N LEU A 88 -23.05 -6.04 -2.75
CA LEU A 88 -22.25 -5.32 -1.76
C LEU A 88 -22.66 -3.84 -1.63
N GLU A 89 -23.26 -3.27 -2.67
CA GLU A 89 -23.82 -1.91 -2.66
C GLU A 89 -25.03 -1.73 -1.72
N ASN A 90 -25.60 -2.83 -1.21
CA ASN A 90 -26.74 -2.79 -0.30
C ASN A 90 -26.32 -2.62 1.18
N TYR A 91 -25.03 -2.45 1.44
CA TYR A 91 -24.48 -2.20 2.77
C TYR A 91 -23.84 -0.81 2.83
N ASP A 92 -23.94 -0.14 3.98
CA ASP A 92 -23.23 1.12 4.22
C ASP A 92 -21.72 0.86 4.39
N TRP A 93 -21.38 -0.31 4.94
CA TRP A 93 -20.02 -0.81 5.02
C TRP A 93 -20.01 -2.34 4.94
N PHE A 94 -19.01 -2.90 4.25
CA PHE A 94 -18.83 -4.35 4.10
C PHE A 94 -17.34 -4.69 4.06
N THR A 95 -16.95 -5.76 4.76
CA THR A 95 -15.62 -6.33 4.62
C THR A 95 -15.66 -7.87 4.71
N PRO A 96 -15.04 -8.59 3.76
CA PRO A 96 -14.90 -10.04 3.88
C PRO A 96 -13.88 -10.38 4.99
N LEU A 97 -14.22 -11.33 5.85
CA LEU A 97 -13.32 -11.89 6.87
C LEU A 97 -12.63 -13.15 6.35
N MET A 98 -13.39 -14.09 5.82
CA MET A 98 -12.91 -15.33 5.20
C MET A 98 -13.86 -15.69 4.05
N GLU A 99 -13.73 -16.89 3.46
CA GLU A 99 -14.50 -17.26 2.26
C GLU A 99 -15.99 -17.03 2.43
N GLU A 100 -16.63 -17.60 3.44
CA GLU A 100 -18.09 -17.45 3.64
C GLU A 100 -18.42 -16.61 4.88
N GLU A 101 -17.46 -15.79 5.31
CA GLU A 101 -17.61 -14.91 6.48
C GLU A 101 -17.32 -13.45 6.13
N ALA A 102 -18.18 -12.56 6.60
CA ALA A 102 -18.03 -11.13 6.42
C ALA A 102 -18.58 -10.35 7.60
N LEU A 103 -18.12 -9.10 7.73
CA LEU A 103 -18.80 -8.11 8.57
C LEU A 103 -19.44 -7.08 7.67
N TYR A 104 -20.60 -6.59 8.11
CA TYR A 104 -21.25 -5.48 7.43
C TYR A 104 -22.01 -4.60 8.41
N VAL A 105 -22.17 -3.33 8.02
CA VAL A 105 -23.06 -2.37 8.67
C VAL A 105 -24.18 -2.05 7.69
N ASP A 106 -25.43 -2.20 8.15
CA ASP A 106 -26.60 -1.80 7.37
C ASP A 106 -26.81 -0.27 7.41
N TYR A 107 -27.75 0.22 6.59
CA TYR A 107 -28.06 1.65 6.52
C TYR A 107 -28.72 2.21 7.79
N ASP A 108 -29.16 1.35 8.72
CA ASP A 108 -29.72 1.75 10.02
C ASP A 108 -28.63 1.78 11.12
N GLY A 109 -27.37 1.46 10.77
CA GLY A 109 -26.23 1.50 11.69
C GLY A 109 -26.13 0.28 12.61
N ALA A 110 -26.65 -0.88 12.20
CA ALA A 110 -26.44 -2.14 12.93
C ALA A 110 -25.28 -2.93 12.32
N LEU A 111 -24.39 -3.46 13.18
CA LEU A 111 -23.25 -4.30 12.79
C LEU A 111 -23.63 -5.77 12.88
N TYR A 112 -23.29 -6.52 11.84
CA TYR A 112 -23.56 -7.95 11.73
C TYR A 112 -22.29 -8.72 11.38
N ILE A 113 -22.25 -9.97 11.82
CA ILE A 113 -21.41 -11.01 11.23
C ILE A 113 -22.28 -11.89 10.35
N LEU A 114 -21.87 -12.04 9.09
CA LEU A 114 -22.44 -12.96 8.13
C LEU A 114 -21.59 -14.23 8.16
N SER A 115 -22.21 -15.39 8.41
CA SER A 115 -21.55 -16.69 8.34
C SER A 115 -22.45 -17.68 7.61
N ASN A 116 -21.96 -18.31 6.54
CA ASN A 116 -22.71 -19.29 5.74
C ASN A 116 -24.07 -18.75 5.24
N GLY A 117 -24.13 -17.47 4.88
CA GLY A 117 -25.35 -16.80 4.41
C GLY A 117 -26.34 -16.36 5.50
N GLU A 118 -26.05 -16.63 6.78
CA GLU A 118 -26.87 -16.17 7.90
C GLU A 118 -26.21 -14.98 8.61
N GLY A 119 -26.91 -13.84 8.65
CA GLY A 119 -26.48 -12.65 9.38
C GLY A 119 -26.90 -12.72 10.84
N LYS A 120 -25.94 -12.57 11.76
CA LYS A 120 -26.17 -12.40 13.19
C LYS A 120 -25.80 -10.98 13.58
N GLN A 121 -26.77 -10.24 14.12
CA GLN A 121 -26.54 -8.90 14.64
C GLN A 121 -25.63 -8.97 15.88
N MET A 122 -24.60 -8.13 15.89
CA MET A 122 -23.63 -8.02 16.97
C MET A 122 -23.89 -6.80 17.82
N GLU A 123 -24.14 -5.65 17.17
CA GLU A 123 -24.24 -4.34 17.80
C GLU A 123 -25.20 -3.41 17.03
N GLU A 124 -25.57 -2.30 17.66
CA GLU A 124 -26.47 -1.28 17.12
C GLU A 124 -25.88 0.12 17.33
N ASN A 125 -26.39 1.09 16.57
CA ASN A 125 -26.02 2.51 16.66
C ASN A 125 -24.53 2.75 16.37
N ILE A 126 -24.00 1.99 15.41
CA ILE A 126 -22.67 2.22 14.85
C ILE A 126 -22.71 3.54 14.09
N THR A 127 -21.76 4.41 14.38
CA THR A 127 -21.73 5.75 13.80
C THR A 127 -20.36 6.08 13.23
N GLY A 128 -20.31 7.16 12.45
CA GLY A 128 -19.10 7.73 11.88
C GLY A 128 -19.46 8.99 11.10
N THR A 129 -18.46 9.67 10.56
CA THR A 129 -18.66 10.99 9.92
C THR A 129 -19.12 10.92 8.48
N ARG A 130 -18.39 10.16 7.66
CA ARG A 130 -18.66 9.96 6.22
C ARG A 130 -19.19 8.57 5.89
N ARG A 131 -18.83 7.60 6.73
CA ARG A 131 -19.22 6.19 6.70
C ARG A 131 -19.06 5.64 8.14
N PRO A 132 -19.56 4.45 8.45
CA PRO A 132 -19.37 3.84 9.76
C PRO A 132 -17.88 3.78 10.12
N ASN A 133 -17.55 4.24 11.33
CA ASN A 133 -16.20 4.15 11.86
C ASN A 133 -15.99 2.71 12.34
N VAL A 134 -15.51 1.85 11.44
CA VAL A 134 -15.22 0.44 11.69
C VAL A 134 -13.85 0.08 11.12
N VAL A 135 -12.98 -0.52 11.94
CA VAL A 135 -11.64 -0.98 11.55
C VAL A 135 -11.42 -2.40 12.07
N VAL A 136 -11.19 -3.33 11.16
CA VAL A 136 -10.93 -4.75 11.47
C VAL A 136 -9.44 -4.98 11.67
N SER A 137 -9.08 -5.84 12.64
CA SER A 137 -7.69 -6.25 12.88
C SER A 137 -7.13 -7.02 11.68
N PRO A 138 -5.81 -6.96 11.40
CA PRO A 138 -5.23 -7.66 10.25
C PRO A 138 -5.42 -9.17 10.28
N ASP A 139 -5.42 -9.77 11.48
CA ASP A 139 -5.72 -11.20 11.68
C ASP A 139 -7.22 -11.54 11.61
N ARG A 140 -8.07 -10.53 11.36
CA ARG A 140 -9.52 -10.63 11.14
C ARG A 140 -10.30 -11.22 12.30
N LYS A 141 -9.79 -11.09 13.52
CA LYS A 141 -10.40 -11.64 14.74
C LYS A 141 -10.97 -10.58 15.68
N ALA A 142 -10.73 -9.30 15.43
CA ALA A 142 -11.22 -8.21 16.25
C ALA A 142 -11.66 -7.00 15.43
N VAL A 143 -12.55 -6.18 16.00
CA VAL A 143 -13.14 -5.04 15.33
C VAL A 143 -13.19 -3.84 16.27
N LEU A 144 -12.58 -2.73 15.88
CA LEU A 144 -12.79 -1.44 16.53
C LEU A 144 -13.93 -0.71 15.85
N TYR A 145 -14.82 -0.12 16.63
CA TYR A 145 -15.93 0.67 16.11
C TYR A 145 -16.37 1.76 17.07
N THR A 146 -17.02 2.79 16.52
CA THR A 146 -17.64 3.85 17.34
C THR A 146 -19.14 3.72 17.43
N LYS A 147 -19.70 4.09 18.59
CA LYS A 147 -21.13 4.02 18.89
C LYS A 147 -21.61 5.29 19.58
N ASP A 148 -22.81 5.75 19.21
CA ASP A 148 -23.42 6.89 19.88
C ASP A 148 -23.99 6.52 21.25
N SER A 149 -23.80 7.42 22.21
CA SER A 149 -24.37 7.32 23.55
C SER A 149 -24.86 8.67 24.06
N SER A 150 -25.57 8.67 25.19
CA SER A 150 -25.98 9.91 25.85
C SER A 150 -24.80 10.78 26.34
N MET A 151 -23.59 10.22 26.42
CA MET A 151 -22.38 10.92 26.90
C MET A 151 -21.47 11.39 25.75
N GLY A 152 -21.83 11.10 24.50
CA GLY A 152 -20.99 11.36 23.32
C GLY A 152 -20.71 10.07 22.54
N HIS A 153 -19.76 10.15 21.60
CA HIS A 153 -19.31 9.01 20.81
C HIS A 153 -18.36 8.14 21.62
N GLN A 154 -18.58 6.83 21.64
CA GLN A 154 -17.79 5.87 22.42
C GLN A 154 -16.95 5.00 21.50
N LEU A 155 -15.81 4.50 21.99
CA LEU A 155 -14.99 3.50 21.29
C LEU A 155 -15.18 2.12 21.90
N TYR A 156 -15.49 1.15 21.07
CA TYR A 156 -15.61 -0.25 21.45
C TYR A 156 -14.64 -1.13 20.65
N LEU A 157 -14.25 -2.23 21.28
CA LEU A 157 -13.54 -3.34 20.69
C LEU A 157 -14.40 -4.59 20.78
N TYR A 158 -14.67 -5.25 19.66
CA TYR A 158 -15.34 -6.55 19.62
C TYR A 158 -14.34 -7.66 19.33
N ASP A 159 -14.27 -8.67 20.19
CA ASP A 159 -13.55 -9.92 19.88
C ASP A 159 -14.51 -10.92 19.21
N LEU A 160 -14.21 -11.30 17.97
CA LEU A 160 -15.06 -12.17 17.15
C LEU A 160 -15.07 -13.62 17.67
N ASN A 161 -14.01 -14.08 18.32
CA ASN A 161 -13.93 -15.44 18.87
C ASN A 161 -14.71 -15.54 20.18
N GLU A 162 -14.60 -14.52 21.03
CA GLU A 162 -15.29 -14.50 22.33
C GLU A 162 -16.75 -14.01 22.22
N ASN A 163 -17.11 -13.41 21.08
CA ASN A 163 -18.43 -12.83 20.84
C ASN A 163 -18.80 -11.83 21.95
N ASN A 164 -17.86 -10.93 22.28
CA ASN A 164 -18.02 -9.96 23.35
C ASN A 164 -17.46 -8.59 22.94
N ALA A 165 -18.16 -7.54 23.37
CA ALA A 165 -17.76 -6.15 23.19
C ALA A 165 -17.15 -5.60 24.49
N ILE A 166 -16.06 -4.85 24.34
CA ILE A 166 -15.36 -4.16 25.41
C ILE A 166 -15.42 -2.67 25.12
N LEU A 167 -15.93 -1.89 26.08
CA LEU A 167 -15.87 -0.43 26.01
C LEU A 167 -14.45 0.02 26.34
N ILE A 168 -13.80 0.67 25.37
CA ILE A 168 -12.43 1.19 25.51
C ILE A 168 -12.47 2.61 26.07
N LYS A 169 -13.33 3.46 25.49
CA LYS A 169 -13.40 4.89 25.84
C LYS A 169 -14.84 5.37 25.88
N GLU A 170 -15.24 5.94 27.01
CA GLU A 170 -16.62 6.38 27.28
C GLU A 170 -17.05 7.60 26.46
N ALA A 171 -16.10 8.45 26.07
CA ALA A 171 -16.33 9.64 25.25
C ALA A 171 -15.05 9.96 24.47
N LEU A 172 -15.17 9.92 23.14
CA LEU A 172 -14.15 10.39 22.21
C LEU A 172 -14.16 11.91 22.15
N LEU A 173 -12.97 12.50 22.03
CA LEU A 173 -12.83 13.88 21.61
C LEU A 173 -13.35 14.04 20.17
N GLU A 174 -13.73 15.27 19.81
CA GLU A 174 -14.26 15.56 18.48
C GLU A 174 -13.28 15.13 17.38
N ASP A 175 -11.99 15.48 17.53
CA ASP A 175 -10.96 15.11 16.55
C ASP A 175 -10.72 13.60 16.45
N GLU A 176 -10.83 12.86 17.56
CA GLU A 176 -10.70 11.39 17.57
C GLU A 176 -11.85 10.74 16.78
N PHE A 177 -13.08 11.25 16.94
CA PHE A 177 -14.24 10.76 16.20
C PHE A 177 -14.18 11.14 14.72
N LEU A 178 -13.81 12.39 14.43
CA LEU A 178 -13.72 12.90 13.05
C LEU A 178 -12.65 12.18 12.24
N ASN A 179 -11.49 11.88 12.86
CA ASN A 179 -10.32 11.31 12.20
C ASN A 179 -10.17 9.80 12.41
N PHE A 180 -11.13 9.13 13.03
CA PHE A 180 -11.02 7.72 13.44
C PHE A 180 -10.46 6.80 12.35
N LEU A 181 -11.06 6.77 11.16
CA LEU A 181 -10.61 5.89 10.07
C LEU A 181 -9.24 6.25 9.48
N ARG A 182 -8.71 7.43 9.81
CA ARG A 182 -7.45 7.96 9.30
C ARG A 182 -6.31 7.85 10.30
N ALA A 183 -6.60 7.93 11.59
CA ALA A 183 -5.62 8.02 12.66
C ALA A 183 -5.74 6.87 13.68
N THR A 184 -6.68 5.94 13.45
CA THR A 184 -6.77 4.68 14.20
C THR A 184 -6.22 3.54 13.34
N HIS A 185 -5.21 2.85 13.86
CA HIS A 185 -4.51 1.80 13.13
C HIS A 185 -4.17 0.63 14.03
N TRP A 186 -4.44 -0.58 13.53
CA TRP A 186 -3.91 -1.80 14.13
C TRP A 186 -2.42 -1.96 13.82
N SER A 187 -1.72 -2.57 14.75
CA SER A 187 -0.43 -3.24 14.51
C SER A 187 -0.59 -4.38 13.49
N ASN A 188 0.48 -4.78 12.81
CA ASN A 188 0.45 -5.71 11.68
C ASN A 188 -0.08 -7.10 12.06
N HIS A 189 0.18 -7.58 13.27
CA HIS A 189 -0.33 -8.86 13.80
C HIS A 189 -1.64 -8.71 14.57
N GLY A 190 -2.09 -7.47 14.84
CA GLY A 190 -3.34 -7.19 15.55
C GLY A 190 -3.26 -7.33 17.08
N ASP A 191 -2.06 -7.31 17.65
CA ASP A 191 -1.84 -7.41 19.10
C ASP A 191 -1.98 -6.06 19.84
N TYR A 192 -1.87 -4.97 19.09
CA TYR A 192 -2.02 -3.59 19.55
C TYR A 192 -2.81 -2.75 18.54
N PHE A 193 -3.38 -1.64 19.00
CA PHE A 193 -3.86 -0.58 18.14
C PHE A 193 -3.54 0.80 18.71
N ILE A 194 -3.51 1.81 17.83
CA ILE A 194 -3.37 3.21 18.21
C ILE A 194 -4.67 3.92 17.90
N LEU A 195 -5.16 4.73 18.82
CA LEU A 195 -6.27 5.65 18.64
C LEU A 195 -5.72 7.06 18.38
N ASN A 196 -6.19 7.68 17.30
CA ASN A 196 -5.90 9.06 16.93
C ASN A 196 -4.40 9.42 16.87
N ASN A 197 -3.55 8.47 16.46
CA ASN A 197 -2.09 8.61 16.46
C ASN A 197 -1.46 8.94 17.84
N GLU A 198 -2.19 8.74 18.94
CA GLU A 198 -1.72 9.14 20.27
C GLU A 198 -1.76 8.02 21.29
N GLU A 199 -2.93 7.44 21.52
CA GLU A 199 -3.14 6.48 22.60
C GLU A 199 -2.96 5.05 22.10
N ILE A 200 -2.02 4.31 22.70
CA ILE A 200 -1.70 2.93 22.33
C ILE A 200 -2.41 1.99 23.30
N TYR A 201 -3.10 0.99 22.75
CA TYR A 201 -3.84 -0.02 23.48
C TYR A 201 -3.40 -1.43 23.06
N ASP A 202 -3.49 -2.39 23.98
CA ASP A 202 -3.37 -3.79 23.64
C ASP A 202 -4.67 -4.36 23.05
N ARG A 203 -4.59 -5.60 22.57
CA ARG A 203 -5.73 -6.37 22.05
C ARG A 203 -6.85 -6.61 23.05
N ASN A 204 -6.63 -6.44 24.35
CA ASN A 204 -7.69 -6.55 25.35
C ASN A 204 -8.36 -5.20 25.63
N GLY A 205 -7.91 -4.13 24.97
CA GLY A 205 -8.39 -2.78 25.21
C GLY A 205 -7.72 -2.06 26.38
N SER A 206 -6.61 -2.59 26.91
CA SER A 206 -5.87 -1.97 28.01
C SER A 206 -4.97 -0.88 27.46
N PHE A 207 -5.02 0.31 28.06
CA PHE A 207 -4.10 1.39 27.73
C PHE A 207 -2.65 1.00 28.08
N ILE A 208 -1.75 1.20 27.12
CA ILE A 208 -0.33 0.86 27.23
C ILE A 208 0.52 2.11 27.41
N ALA A 209 0.40 3.06 26.49
CA ALA A 209 1.22 4.26 26.45
C ALA A 209 0.56 5.35 25.60
N GLN A 210 1.11 6.55 25.67
CA GLN A 210 0.74 7.67 24.82
C GLN A 210 1.99 8.20 24.12
N ILE A 211 1.86 8.46 22.82
CA ILE A 211 2.80 9.23 22.01
C ILE A 211 2.07 10.46 21.47
N GLU A 212 2.80 11.47 21.02
CA GLU A 212 2.20 12.63 20.36
C GLU A 212 2.63 12.64 18.88
N ALA A 213 1.91 11.90 18.02
CA ALA A 213 2.28 11.74 16.62
C ALA A 213 1.34 12.47 15.66
N LEU A 214 1.92 13.19 14.69
CA LEU A 214 1.18 13.73 13.55
C LEU A 214 0.88 12.63 12.52
N SER A 215 1.80 11.68 12.39
CA SER A 215 1.69 10.51 11.52
C SER A 215 2.64 9.43 12.02
N LEU A 216 2.32 8.16 11.77
CA LEU A 216 3.10 7.04 12.29
C LEU A 216 3.05 5.82 11.38
N LYS A 217 3.94 4.86 11.64
CA LYS A 217 3.96 3.54 11.02
C LYS A 217 4.50 2.50 12.00
N TRP A 218 3.73 1.42 12.19
CA TRP A 218 4.17 0.22 12.90
C TRP A 218 5.32 -0.47 12.16
N SER A 219 6.33 -0.93 12.89
CA SER A 219 7.33 -1.85 12.33
C SER A 219 6.67 -3.18 11.98
N PRO A 220 7.11 -3.90 10.93
CA PRO A 220 6.52 -5.18 10.54
C PRO A 220 6.42 -6.22 11.66
N ASN A 221 7.33 -6.21 12.63
CA ASN A 221 7.32 -7.09 13.80
C ASN A 221 6.49 -6.56 14.99
N ASP A 222 5.89 -5.39 14.87
CA ASP A 222 5.11 -4.67 15.89
C ASP A 222 5.86 -4.30 17.17
N GLU A 223 7.20 -4.42 17.22
CA GLU A 223 7.97 -4.03 18.40
C GLU A 223 8.20 -2.52 18.49
N TRP A 224 8.00 -1.79 17.39
CA TRP A 224 8.33 -0.38 17.28
C TRP A 224 7.26 0.43 16.55
N ILE A 225 7.18 1.71 16.88
CA ILE A 225 6.41 2.71 16.13
C ILE A 225 7.37 3.82 15.73
N ALA A 226 7.49 4.09 14.44
CA ALA A 226 8.18 5.27 13.94
C ALA A 226 7.14 6.34 13.61
N TYR A 227 7.43 7.59 13.99
CA TYR A 227 6.46 8.67 13.83
C TYR A 227 7.11 10.04 13.75
N ILE A 228 6.37 10.97 13.16
CA ILE A 228 6.69 12.39 13.19
C ILE A 228 5.99 12.97 14.42
N ALA A 229 6.76 13.48 15.38
CA ALA A 229 6.21 14.06 16.60
C ALA A 229 5.44 15.35 16.31
N SER A 230 4.35 15.56 17.03
CA SER A 230 3.71 16.86 17.10
C SER A 230 4.62 17.83 17.87
N SER A 231 4.49 19.13 17.59
CA SER A 231 5.25 20.17 18.30
C SER A 231 4.28 21.06 19.08
N PRO A 232 4.63 21.58 20.27
CA PRO A 232 3.84 22.59 20.96
C PRO A 232 3.67 23.89 20.17
N GLU A 233 4.54 24.16 19.18
CA GLU A 233 4.40 25.29 18.26
C GLU A 233 3.46 24.99 17.06
N SER A 234 2.85 23.80 17.04
CA SER A 234 2.04 23.26 15.94
C SER A 234 0.94 24.21 15.49
N GLU A 235 0.28 24.94 16.40
CA GLU A 235 -0.76 25.93 16.07
C GLU A 235 -0.32 27.01 15.05
N LYS A 236 0.98 27.28 14.90
CA LYS A 236 1.51 28.24 13.90
C LYS A 236 1.94 27.59 12.58
N THR A 237 1.81 26.28 12.50
CA THR A 237 2.31 25.43 11.40
C THR A 237 1.22 24.51 10.85
N SER A 238 -0.05 24.89 11.03
CA SER A 238 -1.15 24.19 10.39
C SER A 238 -0.97 24.25 8.88
N ILE A 239 -1.27 23.14 8.24
CA ILE A 239 -1.14 22.98 6.80
C ILE A 239 -2.30 22.15 6.27
N ILE A 240 -2.85 22.57 5.13
CA ILE A 240 -3.93 21.85 4.46
C ILE A 240 -3.34 20.98 3.34
N ILE A 241 -3.52 19.67 3.42
CA ILE A 241 -3.14 18.67 2.41
C ILE A 241 -4.41 18.03 1.85
N GLY A 242 -4.79 18.37 0.61
CA GLY A 242 -6.05 17.93 0.01
C GLY A 242 -7.25 18.54 0.73
N ASP A 243 -8.05 17.71 1.41
CA ASP A 243 -9.19 18.13 2.24
C ASP A 243 -8.89 18.06 3.75
N ARG A 244 -7.61 17.96 4.13
CA ARG A 244 -7.19 17.66 5.51
C ARG A 244 -6.33 18.77 6.08
N GLU A 245 -6.68 19.24 7.27
CA GLU A 245 -5.78 20.01 8.12
C GLU A 245 -4.87 19.04 8.90
N THR A 246 -3.58 19.36 8.93
CA THR A 246 -2.54 18.69 9.73
C THR A 246 -1.48 19.72 10.11
N PHE A 247 -0.35 19.29 10.67
CA PHE A 247 0.72 20.17 11.12
C PHE A 247 2.06 19.73 10.57
N ILE A 248 3.05 20.61 10.67
CA ILE A 248 4.44 20.30 10.34
C ILE A 248 5.17 19.92 11.63
N GLY A 249 5.65 18.68 11.71
CA GLY A 249 6.48 18.22 12.83
C GLY A 249 7.94 18.61 12.63
N THR A 250 8.77 18.47 13.66
CA THR A 250 10.21 18.75 13.55
C THR A 250 11.08 17.55 13.92
N ASP A 251 10.53 16.60 14.66
CA ASP A 251 11.24 15.43 15.13
C ASP A 251 10.66 14.16 14.51
N PHE A 252 11.54 13.28 14.06
CA PHE A 252 11.26 11.90 13.70
C PHE A 252 11.71 11.02 14.86
N CYS A 253 10.76 10.30 15.43
CA CYS A 253 10.90 9.57 16.67
C CYS A 253 10.67 8.07 16.44
N LEU A 254 11.22 7.31 17.38
CA LEU A 254 11.01 5.88 17.50
C LEU A 254 10.50 5.58 18.91
N PHE A 255 9.39 4.86 19.02
CA PHE A 255 8.84 4.36 20.28
C PHE A 255 8.97 2.84 20.33
N SER A 256 9.49 2.32 21.44
CA SER A 256 9.62 0.88 21.68
C SER A 256 8.46 0.35 22.50
N LEU A 257 7.82 -0.73 22.06
CA LEU A 257 6.84 -1.45 22.89
C LEU A 257 7.48 -2.39 23.92
N VAL A 258 8.78 -2.63 23.86
CA VAL A 258 9.47 -3.53 24.80
C VAL A 258 9.74 -2.83 26.13
N ASP A 259 10.20 -1.59 26.08
CA ASP A 259 10.57 -0.80 27.28
C ASP A 259 9.74 0.47 27.47
N TYR A 260 8.79 0.74 26.57
CA TYR A 260 7.92 1.92 26.56
C TYR A 260 8.70 3.23 26.56
N SER A 261 9.81 3.28 25.83
CA SER A 261 10.64 4.46 25.68
C SER A 261 10.53 5.11 24.30
N GLU A 262 10.67 6.43 24.30
CA GLU A 262 10.73 7.26 23.10
C GLU A 262 12.17 7.73 22.86
N THR A 263 12.61 7.69 21.61
CA THR A 263 13.90 8.24 21.17
C THR A 263 13.71 9.12 19.93
N VAL A 264 14.19 10.36 19.98
CA VAL A 264 14.31 11.23 18.80
C VAL A 264 15.50 10.77 17.96
N ILE A 265 15.23 10.21 16.78
CA ILE A 265 16.28 9.68 15.89
C ILE A 265 16.73 10.70 14.84
N TYR A 266 15.91 11.71 14.56
CA TYR A 266 16.26 12.83 13.69
C TYR A 266 15.43 14.07 13.96
N SER A 267 16.06 15.24 13.88
CA SER A 267 15.40 16.53 14.08
C SER A 267 15.71 17.45 12.92
N ARG A 268 14.73 18.24 12.51
CA ARG A 268 14.86 19.21 11.43
C ARG A 268 14.00 20.44 11.65
N GLU A 269 14.67 21.59 11.73
CA GLU A 269 14.00 22.88 11.92
C GLU A 269 13.09 23.28 10.76
N GLU A 270 13.42 22.94 9.51
CA GLU A 270 12.56 23.24 8.36
C GLU A 270 11.29 22.37 8.29
N GLY A 271 11.19 21.38 9.17
CA GLY A 271 10.02 20.56 9.34
C GLY A 271 10.02 19.24 8.57
N LEU A 272 9.11 18.37 8.99
CA LEU A 272 8.82 17.04 8.49
C LEU A 272 7.31 16.90 8.33
N ILE A 273 6.89 16.28 7.24
CA ILE A 273 5.50 15.94 6.95
C ILE A 273 5.44 14.55 6.35
N ASN A 274 4.28 13.91 6.49
CA ASN A 274 4.01 12.61 5.90
C ASN A 274 2.77 12.68 4.98
N PRO A 275 2.91 13.22 3.75
CA PRO A 275 1.77 13.41 2.87
C PRO A 275 1.28 12.11 2.20
N ILE A 276 2.14 11.07 2.09
CA ILE A 276 1.88 9.82 1.33
C ILE A 276 2.63 8.64 2.00
N ASP A 277 2.36 8.35 3.26
CA ASP A 277 3.02 7.24 4.00
C ASP A 277 4.55 7.17 3.84
N ALA A 278 5.19 8.34 3.89
CA ALA A 278 6.62 8.57 3.75
C ALA A 278 7.46 7.98 4.89
N ILE A 279 6.90 7.21 5.84
CA ILE A 279 7.66 6.43 6.82
C ILE A 279 7.69 4.98 6.34
N GLN A 280 8.89 4.46 6.09
CA GLN A 280 9.09 3.15 5.48
C GLN A 280 9.94 2.27 6.37
N TRP A 281 9.46 1.05 6.62
CA TRP A 281 10.18 0.04 7.38
C TRP A 281 10.74 -1.02 6.45
N ASN A 282 11.91 -1.55 6.77
CA ASN A 282 12.39 -2.75 6.09
C ASN A 282 11.73 -4.01 6.64
N GLU A 283 11.79 -5.11 5.89
CA GLU A 283 11.05 -6.34 6.21
C GLU A 283 11.40 -6.91 7.60
N SER A 284 12.68 -6.90 7.98
CA SER A 284 13.14 -7.38 9.30
C SER A 284 12.87 -6.44 10.47
N SER A 285 12.27 -5.26 10.24
CA SER A 285 12.09 -4.21 11.25
C SER A 285 13.40 -3.69 11.87
N SER A 286 14.54 -3.94 11.22
CA SER A 286 15.85 -3.49 11.70
C SER A 286 16.18 -2.05 11.30
N ARG A 287 15.49 -1.51 10.29
CA ARG A 287 15.69 -0.15 9.78
C ARG A 287 14.39 0.54 9.45
N VAL A 288 14.40 1.85 9.64
CA VAL A 288 13.33 2.75 9.21
C VAL A 288 13.88 3.90 8.39
N ALA A 289 13.06 4.41 7.48
CA ALA A 289 13.41 5.53 6.63
C ALA A 289 12.31 6.58 6.58
N ILE A 290 12.73 7.83 6.32
CA ILE A 290 11.85 8.96 6.04
C ILE A 290 12.41 9.79 4.87
N ALA A 291 11.54 10.20 3.95
CA ALA A 291 11.92 11.15 2.90
C ALA A 291 12.02 12.57 3.46
N VAL A 292 13.06 13.29 3.05
CA VAL A 292 13.42 14.61 3.55
C VAL A 292 13.53 15.59 2.38
N GLY A 293 12.83 16.71 2.47
CA GLY A 293 12.75 17.69 1.38
C GLY A 293 12.37 19.09 1.85
N THR A 294 12.29 20.06 0.94
CA THR A 294 11.78 21.38 1.29
C THR A 294 10.26 21.42 1.06
N ILE A 295 9.49 21.69 2.12
CA ILE A 295 8.04 21.84 2.05
C ILE A 295 7.73 23.13 1.30
N LYS A 296 6.91 23.04 0.25
CA LYS A 296 6.39 24.17 -0.50
C LYS A 296 4.96 24.45 -0.06
N MET A 297 4.71 25.69 0.30
CA MET A 297 3.41 26.16 0.76
C MET A 297 2.95 27.35 -0.08
N ILE A 298 1.64 27.40 -0.33
CA ILE A 298 0.95 28.59 -0.81
C ILE A 298 -0.01 28.98 0.31
N GLU A 299 0.26 30.11 0.98
CA GLU A 299 -0.42 30.48 2.24
C GLU A 299 -0.23 29.36 3.29
N ASP A 300 -1.31 28.70 3.70
CA ASP A 300 -1.38 27.54 4.60
C ASP A 300 -1.66 26.21 3.86
N TYR A 301 -1.70 26.21 2.53
CA TYR A 301 -1.92 25.00 1.74
C TYR A 301 -0.59 24.35 1.31
N TYR A 302 -0.52 23.03 1.45
CA TYR A 302 0.57 22.23 0.90
C TYR A 302 0.51 22.24 -0.63
N GLU A 303 1.51 22.86 -1.26
CA GLU A 303 1.67 22.84 -2.72
C GLU A 303 2.43 21.59 -3.17
N GLY A 304 3.43 21.17 -2.39
CA GLY A 304 4.28 20.02 -2.71
C GLY A 304 5.55 19.99 -1.87
N MET A 305 6.43 19.04 -2.17
CA MET A 305 7.74 18.93 -1.53
C MET A 305 8.83 18.79 -2.59
N ASP A 306 9.91 19.56 -2.44
CA ASP A 306 11.15 19.30 -3.16
C ASP A 306 11.94 18.26 -2.39
N TYR A 307 11.68 16.99 -2.71
CA TYR A 307 12.42 15.84 -2.20
C TYR A 307 13.92 15.98 -2.53
N LYS A 308 14.78 15.75 -1.53
CA LYS A 308 16.22 15.91 -1.65
C LYS A 308 16.97 14.68 -1.20
N GLU A 309 16.51 14.11 -0.09
CA GLU A 309 17.24 13.10 0.65
C GLU A 309 16.27 12.05 1.19
N VAL A 310 16.80 10.85 1.46
CA VAL A 310 16.12 9.87 2.31
C VAL A 310 17.01 9.64 3.52
N LEU A 311 16.46 9.82 4.71
CA LEU A 311 17.12 9.39 5.94
C LEU A 311 16.83 7.91 6.14
N THR A 312 17.85 7.14 6.50
CA THR A 312 17.72 5.76 6.98
C THR A 312 18.34 5.66 8.38
N TYR A 313 17.72 4.91 9.26
CA TYR A 313 18.16 4.70 10.64
C TYR A 313 18.21 3.21 10.94
N ASP A 314 19.36 2.72 11.40
CA ASP A 314 19.58 1.34 11.84
C ASP A 314 19.47 1.24 13.36
N ILE A 315 18.49 0.45 13.82
CA ILE A 315 18.11 0.35 15.23
C ILE A 315 19.21 -0.32 16.05
N ALA A 316 19.86 -1.36 15.50
CA ALA A 316 20.81 -2.16 16.26
C ALA A 316 22.12 -1.41 16.49
N SER A 317 22.57 -0.64 15.50
CA SER A 317 23.80 0.15 15.61
C SER A 317 23.59 1.57 16.13
N ASP A 318 22.34 2.06 16.25
CA ASP A 318 22.04 3.48 16.54
C ASP A 318 22.76 4.41 15.54
N GLU A 319 22.73 4.02 14.26
CA GLU A 319 23.40 4.75 13.19
C GLU A 319 22.40 5.28 12.18
N ARG A 320 22.59 6.55 11.82
CA ARG A 320 21.84 7.25 10.79
C ARG A 320 22.66 7.43 9.53
N ASN A 321 22.01 7.23 8.39
CA ASN A 321 22.62 7.36 7.08
C ASN A 321 21.71 8.18 6.15
N ILE A 322 22.23 9.26 5.59
CA ILE A 322 21.50 10.16 4.70
C ILE A 322 21.86 9.83 3.25
N ILE A 323 20.84 9.50 2.45
CA ILE A 323 20.98 9.25 1.02
C ILE A 323 20.66 10.54 0.27
N GLU A 324 21.69 11.21 -0.23
CA GLU A 324 21.52 12.44 -1.00
C GLU A 324 21.04 12.20 -2.44
N LYS A 325 20.51 13.26 -3.07
CA LYS A 325 20.06 13.29 -4.47
C LYS A 325 18.96 12.26 -4.74
N MET A 326 17.95 12.30 -3.88
CA MET A 326 16.73 11.50 -3.96
C MET A 326 15.53 12.43 -4.28
N PRO A 327 15.41 12.93 -5.53
CA PRO A 327 14.31 13.82 -5.94
C PRO A 327 13.04 13.03 -6.29
N TYR A 328 12.75 11.97 -5.54
CA TYR A 328 11.65 11.04 -5.78
C TYR A 328 10.57 11.26 -4.74
N ASN A 329 9.31 11.38 -5.16
CA ASN A 329 8.19 11.57 -4.25
C ASN A 329 7.64 10.29 -3.63
N TYR A 330 8.19 9.13 -4.01
CA TYR A 330 7.84 7.83 -3.50
C TYR A 330 9.08 6.96 -3.36
N TYR A 331 9.10 6.16 -2.30
CA TYR A 331 10.12 5.19 -2.03
C TYR A 331 9.63 4.13 -1.04
N GLU A 332 10.21 2.95 -1.09
CA GLU A 332 9.90 1.85 -0.17
C GLU A 332 11.10 0.88 -0.10
N PHE A 333 11.22 0.16 1.00
CA PHE A 333 12.25 -0.86 1.17
C PHE A 333 11.94 -2.11 0.35
N ILE A 334 13.00 -2.75 -0.15
CA ILE A 334 12.97 -4.10 -0.72
C ILE A 334 14.00 -4.89 0.06
N PHE A 335 13.57 -6.03 0.60
CA PHE A 335 14.39 -6.78 1.55
C PHE A 335 14.77 -5.87 2.74
N ASP A 336 16.01 -5.98 3.23
CA ASP A 336 16.50 -5.14 4.32
C ASP A 336 17.39 -3.97 3.87
N ASP A 337 17.95 -4.06 2.67
CA ASP A 337 19.16 -3.33 2.27
C ASP A 337 18.97 -2.51 0.98
N TYR A 338 17.82 -2.59 0.33
CA TYR A 338 17.51 -1.83 -0.87
C TYR A 338 16.33 -0.89 -0.64
N LEU A 339 16.37 0.25 -1.30
CA LEU A 339 15.23 1.11 -1.53
C LEU A 339 14.93 1.10 -3.01
N TYR A 340 13.67 1.00 -3.38
CA TYR A 340 13.25 1.49 -4.68
C TYR A 340 12.63 2.87 -4.56
N VAL A 341 12.83 3.68 -5.59
CA VAL A 341 12.40 5.07 -5.62
C VAL A 341 11.78 5.39 -6.97
N TYR A 342 10.72 6.21 -6.95
CA TYR A 342 9.96 6.58 -8.13
C TYR A 342 9.28 7.95 -7.99
N ASN A 343 8.95 8.58 -9.12
CA ASN A 343 8.13 9.78 -9.18
C ASN A 343 6.70 9.45 -9.60
N LEU A 344 5.80 9.24 -8.63
CA LEU A 344 4.37 9.04 -8.86
C LEU A 344 3.79 10.16 -9.73
N GLY A 345 2.93 9.78 -10.67
CA GLY A 345 2.29 10.70 -11.64
C GLY A 345 3.18 11.12 -12.81
N LYS A 346 4.46 10.74 -12.83
CA LYS A 346 5.35 10.91 -13.98
C LYS A 346 5.68 9.55 -14.60
N ARG A 347 6.06 9.56 -15.88
CA ARG A 347 6.66 8.41 -16.56
C ARG A 347 8.16 8.62 -16.58
N GLU A 348 8.83 8.13 -15.55
CA GLU A 348 10.29 8.21 -15.37
C GLU A 348 10.84 6.81 -15.09
N ALA A 349 12.15 6.67 -15.01
CA ALA A 349 12.75 5.40 -14.63
C ALA A 349 12.50 5.12 -13.13
N LEU A 350 12.18 3.87 -12.80
CA LEU A 350 12.28 3.37 -11.43
C LEU A 350 13.73 3.08 -11.11
N VAL A 351 14.17 3.46 -9.92
CA VAL A 351 15.54 3.21 -9.48
C VAL A 351 15.51 2.31 -8.26
N ILE A 352 16.25 1.21 -8.30
CA ILE A 352 16.54 0.38 -7.14
C ILE A 352 17.96 0.72 -6.68
N MET A 353 18.14 0.97 -5.38
CA MET A 353 19.41 1.38 -4.81
C MET A 353 19.71 0.62 -3.52
N ASN A 354 20.93 0.11 -3.40
CA ASN A 354 21.41 -0.43 -2.13
C ASN A 354 21.72 0.72 -1.16
N VAL A 355 21.17 0.65 0.04
CA VAL A 355 21.28 1.70 1.07
C VAL A 355 22.72 1.87 1.56
N ILE A 356 23.52 0.80 1.55
CA ILE A 356 24.91 0.81 2.04
C ILE A 356 25.87 1.13 0.90
N SER A 357 25.88 0.32 -0.16
CA SER A 357 26.86 0.45 -1.27
C SER A 357 26.58 1.64 -2.19
N ARG A 358 25.35 2.18 -2.17
CA ARG A 358 24.86 3.24 -3.07
C ARG A 358 24.82 2.85 -4.55
N GLU A 359 24.99 1.58 -4.86
CA GLU A 359 24.84 1.07 -6.22
C GLU A 359 23.39 1.22 -6.67
N LYS A 360 23.19 1.65 -7.91
CA LYS A 360 21.89 1.97 -8.50
C LYS A 360 21.64 1.12 -9.73
N ILE A 361 20.39 0.69 -9.88
CA ILE A 361 19.88 0.00 -11.07
C ILE A 361 18.63 0.76 -11.51
N GLU A 362 18.55 1.08 -12.80
CA GLU A 362 17.46 1.86 -13.37
C GLU A 362 16.61 1.00 -14.32
N PHE A 363 15.30 1.15 -14.24
CA PHE A 363 14.31 0.49 -15.09
C PHE A 363 13.47 1.56 -15.79
N ASP A 364 13.64 1.71 -17.11
CA ASP A 364 13.11 2.86 -17.87
C ASP A 364 11.60 2.85 -18.16
N ALA A 365 10.92 1.71 -18.02
CA ALA A 365 9.50 1.61 -18.30
C ALA A 365 8.79 0.66 -17.31
N PRO A 366 8.83 1.01 -16.00
CA PRO A 366 8.13 0.25 -15.00
C PRO A 366 6.62 0.41 -15.23
N LEU A 367 5.88 -0.68 -15.02
CA LEU A 367 4.42 -0.64 -15.01
C LEU A 367 3.92 -0.51 -13.57
N LEU A 368 3.03 0.45 -13.34
CA LEU A 368 2.29 0.62 -12.08
C LEU A 368 1.19 -0.45 -12.01
N LEU A 369 1.20 -1.28 -10.97
CA LEU A 369 0.20 -2.34 -10.80
C LEU A 369 -0.73 -2.01 -9.64
N ASN A 370 -2.02 -1.88 -9.97
CA ASN A 370 -3.22 -1.70 -9.13
C ASN A 370 -3.18 -0.70 -7.94
N SER A 371 -4.36 -0.18 -7.64
CA SER A 371 -4.89 0.72 -6.59
C SER A 371 -4.35 0.68 -5.14
N LYS A 372 -3.24 -0.01 -4.86
CA LYS A 372 -2.45 0.15 -3.61
C LYS A 372 -0.96 0.46 -3.85
N ASP A 373 -0.61 0.92 -5.05
CA ASP A 373 0.75 1.36 -5.40
C ASP A 373 1.83 0.24 -5.28
N MET A 374 1.77 -0.83 -6.09
CA MET A 374 2.93 -1.74 -6.16
C MET A 374 3.75 -1.57 -7.44
N PHE A 375 5.04 -1.32 -7.23
CA PHE A 375 6.06 -1.38 -8.27
C PHE A 375 6.92 -2.65 -8.18
N ILE A 376 7.03 -3.25 -6.99
CA ILE A 376 7.86 -4.43 -6.74
C ILE A 376 7.18 -5.34 -5.71
N ILE A 377 6.95 -6.60 -6.07
CA ILE A 377 6.40 -7.64 -5.19
C ILE A 377 7.57 -8.39 -4.55
N THR A 378 7.70 -8.42 -3.22
CA THR A 378 8.76 -9.18 -2.53
C THR A 378 8.26 -10.52 -1.98
N ASN A 379 9.12 -11.54 -2.05
CA ASN A 379 8.93 -12.83 -1.40
C ASN A 379 10.28 -13.41 -1.00
N GLY A 380 10.63 -13.29 0.29
CA GLY A 380 11.91 -13.73 0.82
C GLY A 380 13.07 -12.99 0.15
N ASN A 381 13.92 -13.70 -0.60
CA ASN A 381 15.10 -13.10 -1.25
C ASN A 381 14.84 -12.68 -2.71
N LEU A 382 13.58 -12.72 -3.16
CA LEU A 382 13.18 -12.41 -4.52
C LEU A 382 12.22 -11.22 -4.53
N ALA A 383 12.34 -10.41 -5.56
CA ALA A 383 11.51 -9.26 -5.82
C ALA A 383 11.11 -9.28 -7.30
N TYR A 384 9.87 -8.93 -7.61
CA TYR A 384 9.32 -9.03 -8.95
C TYR A 384 8.75 -7.69 -9.41
N LEU A 385 9.08 -7.28 -10.62
CA LEU A 385 8.61 -6.02 -11.19
C LEU A 385 8.31 -6.18 -12.67
N ILE A 386 7.42 -5.35 -13.22
CA ILE A 386 7.14 -5.35 -14.65
C ILE A 386 7.86 -4.17 -15.29
N ASN A 387 8.74 -4.47 -16.24
CA ASN A 387 9.43 -3.48 -17.04
C ASN A 387 9.28 -3.83 -18.52
N ASN A 388 8.75 -2.91 -19.33
CA ASN A 388 8.55 -3.12 -20.77
C ASN A 388 7.74 -4.38 -21.13
N ASN A 389 6.64 -4.66 -20.43
CA ASN A 389 5.84 -5.90 -20.55
C ASN A 389 6.62 -7.18 -20.22
N GLN A 390 7.74 -7.07 -19.50
CA GLN A 390 8.49 -8.22 -19.02
C GLN A 390 8.36 -8.29 -17.51
N LEU A 391 7.95 -9.45 -17.01
CA LEU A 391 8.12 -9.78 -15.60
C LEU A 391 9.60 -10.03 -15.36
N MET A 392 10.21 -9.19 -14.54
CA MET A 392 11.60 -9.24 -14.15
C MET A 392 11.68 -9.77 -12.72
N GLU A 393 12.64 -10.64 -12.46
CA GLU A 393 13.04 -11.06 -11.12
C GLU A 393 14.29 -10.28 -10.72
N PHE A 394 14.32 -9.81 -9.48
CA PHE A 394 15.42 -9.13 -8.81
C PHE A 394 15.75 -9.88 -7.52
N THR A 395 17.02 -10.15 -7.28
CA THR A 395 17.49 -10.91 -6.10
C THR A 395 18.11 -9.97 -5.07
N ARG A 396 18.18 -10.42 -3.82
CA ARG A 396 18.87 -9.70 -2.74
C ARG A 396 20.36 -9.40 -3.03
N ASP A 397 21.00 -10.20 -3.87
CA ASP A 397 22.40 -9.99 -4.27
C ASP A 397 22.56 -8.92 -5.38
N GLY A 398 21.45 -8.32 -5.82
CA GLY A 398 21.45 -7.28 -6.86
C GLY A 398 21.40 -7.83 -8.29
N GLU A 399 21.30 -9.14 -8.48
CA GLU A 399 21.13 -9.74 -9.81
C GLU A 399 19.68 -9.59 -10.28
N TYR A 400 19.48 -9.35 -11.58
CA TYR A 400 18.16 -9.27 -12.19
C TYR A 400 18.09 -9.97 -13.54
N ASN A 401 16.97 -10.66 -13.79
CA ASN A 401 16.76 -11.43 -15.01
C ASN A 401 15.30 -11.32 -15.48
N PRO A 402 15.05 -11.28 -16.79
CA PRO A 402 13.69 -11.42 -17.32
C PRO A 402 13.19 -12.86 -17.07
N LEU A 403 12.04 -12.98 -16.42
CA LEU A 403 11.35 -14.24 -16.15
C LEU A 403 10.38 -14.57 -17.31
N PHE A 404 9.55 -13.62 -17.68
CA PHE A 404 8.48 -13.82 -18.66
C PHE A 404 8.21 -12.56 -19.47
N THR A 405 7.80 -12.70 -20.74
CA THR A 405 7.37 -11.57 -21.58
C THR A 405 5.89 -11.71 -21.88
N PHE A 406 5.09 -10.77 -21.39
CA PHE A 406 3.65 -10.78 -21.60
C PHE A 406 3.31 -10.54 -23.08
N PRO A 407 2.36 -11.31 -23.64
CA PRO A 407 1.90 -11.11 -25.02
C PRO A 407 1.07 -9.81 -25.18
N TRP A 408 0.55 -9.28 -24.08
CA TRP A 408 -0.24 -8.05 -23.97
C TRP A 408 0.29 -7.17 -22.81
N PRO A 409 -0.18 -5.94 -22.64
CA PRO A 409 0.06 -5.16 -21.43
C PRO A 409 -0.72 -5.72 -20.24
N ALA A 410 -0.05 -5.86 -19.09
CA ALA A 410 -0.72 -6.14 -17.82
C ALA A 410 -1.36 -4.86 -17.26
N GLU A 411 -2.41 -5.00 -16.46
CA GLU A 411 -3.05 -3.93 -15.68
C GLU A 411 -2.82 -4.16 -14.19
N GLU A 412 -2.94 -5.40 -13.73
CA GLU A 412 -2.63 -5.81 -12.36
C GLU A 412 -1.82 -7.11 -12.38
N VAL A 413 -0.85 -7.23 -11.46
CA VAL A 413 -0.18 -8.50 -11.19
C VAL A 413 -0.11 -8.72 -9.69
N HIS A 414 -0.35 -9.97 -9.35
CA HIS A 414 -0.60 -10.52 -8.04
C HIS A 414 0.29 -11.75 -7.90
N TYR A 415 0.86 -12.00 -6.73
CA TYR A 415 1.73 -13.15 -6.49
C TYR A 415 1.20 -14.01 -5.34
N ASP A 416 0.97 -15.28 -5.66
CA ASP A 416 0.59 -16.30 -4.69
C ASP A 416 1.86 -16.94 -4.14
N SER A 417 2.24 -16.58 -2.91
CA SER A 417 3.46 -17.07 -2.27
C SER A 417 3.38 -18.55 -1.87
N ASP A 418 2.18 -19.08 -1.63
CA ASP A 418 1.94 -20.48 -1.24
C ASP A 418 2.18 -21.41 -2.44
N GLU A 419 1.60 -21.06 -3.60
CA GLU A 419 1.67 -21.86 -4.83
C GLU A 419 2.79 -21.40 -5.78
N LYS A 420 3.46 -20.27 -5.47
CA LYS A 420 4.55 -19.66 -6.26
C LYS A 420 4.17 -19.35 -7.71
N GLN A 421 2.98 -18.80 -7.90
CA GLN A 421 2.41 -18.47 -9.20
C GLN A 421 2.00 -16.99 -9.26
N PHE A 422 1.92 -16.43 -10.47
CA PHE A 422 1.42 -15.08 -10.66
C PHE A 422 0.00 -15.09 -11.21
N ILE A 423 -0.83 -14.17 -10.73
CA ILE A 423 -2.14 -13.88 -11.27
C ILE A 423 -2.05 -12.53 -11.98
N ILE A 424 -2.52 -12.46 -13.21
CA ILE A 424 -2.42 -11.28 -14.06
C ILE A 424 -3.79 -10.88 -14.57
N ILE A 425 -4.17 -9.63 -14.35
CA ILE A 425 -5.28 -8.99 -15.04
C ILE A 425 -4.70 -8.17 -16.18
N ASN A 426 -5.11 -8.43 -17.41
CA ASN A 426 -4.69 -7.62 -18.56
C ASN A 426 -5.62 -6.41 -18.78
N THR A 427 -5.26 -5.53 -19.72
CA THR A 427 -6.06 -4.34 -20.05
C THR A 427 -7.45 -4.63 -20.64
N ASP A 428 -7.71 -5.86 -21.06
CA ASP A 428 -9.03 -6.31 -21.52
C ASP A 428 -9.87 -6.89 -20.37
N ASN A 429 -9.39 -6.78 -19.11
CA ASN A 429 -10.00 -7.34 -17.90
C ASN A 429 -10.12 -8.88 -17.92
N ASN A 430 -9.27 -9.58 -18.65
CA ASN A 430 -9.14 -11.03 -18.58
C ASN A 430 -8.13 -11.41 -17.48
N ILE A 431 -8.38 -12.52 -16.78
CA ILE A 431 -7.54 -12.99 -15.68
C ILE A 431 -6.76 -14.23 -16.12
N TYR A 432 -5.46 -14.23 -15.90
CA TYR A 432 -4.53 -15.31 -16.26
C TYR A 432 -3.70 -15.76 -15.07
N TRP A 433 -3.38 -17.05 -15.04
CA TRP A 433 -2.37 -17.63 -14.15
C TRP A 433 -1.10 -17.90 -14.94
N LEU A 434 0.03 -17.41 -14.44
CA LEU A 434 1.36 -17.78 -14.89
C LEU A 434 1.93 -18.80 -13.91
N LYS A 435 2.01 -20.05 -14.36
CA LYS A 435 2.48 -21.22 -13.59
C LYS A 435 3.84 -21.70 -14.08
#